data_AF-A0A378L8Q5-F1
#
_entry.id   AF-A0A378L8Q5-F1
#
_cell.length_a   1.000
_cell.length_b   1.000
_cell.length_c   1.000
_cell.angle_alpha   90.00
_cell.angle_beta   90.00
_cell.angle_gamma   90.00
#
_symmetry.space_group_name_H-M   'P 1'
#
loop_
_entity.id
_entity.type
_entity.pdbx_description
1 polymer ?
#
loop_
_entity_poly.entity_id
_entity_poly.type
_entity_poly.pdbx_seq_one_letter_code
_entity_poly.pdbx_strand_id
1 'polypeptide(L)'
;MRLISLVISFTSSLVLTGCVCKGTNPVDPFEPFNRKVYKFNTAFDNVFLKPPAKVYRAVIPAPVRKSVNNFYNNLDLIPTVGNDLLQAEGKWAIRDSWRFIINSSLGVGGLFDVAKTFGLPPHSNDLGLTLAKWGDKNSPYLVIPLLGPSTLRDGAGWLFQFALYSPYVYIHDDAVVYSLLALRYIDLRSQLLDTDRIMDEALDKYSFMRDAYLQYRNHLIAGNHADTGALYVDDKKADQEAAAEAGSDYVDE
;
A
#
# COMPACT_ATOMS: atom_id res chain seq x y z
N MET A 1 8.54 25.95 4.52
CA MET A 1 7.29 26.73 4.27
C MET A 1 7.24 27.41 2.89
N ARG A 2 8.24 28.21 2.47
CA ARG A 2 8.17 28.92 1.16
C ARG A 2 8.14 28.01 -0.09
N LEU A 3 8.85 26.89 -0.07
CA LEU A 3 8.84 25.88 -1.15
C LEU A 3 7.49 25.15 -1.26
N ILE A 4 6.85 24.86 -0.12
CA ILE A 4 5.53 24.21 -0.06
C ILE A 4 4.45 25.13 -0.66
N SER A 5 4.46 26.42 -0.32
CA SER A 5 3.51 27.40 -0.89
C SER A 5 3.69 27.63 -2.40
N LEU A 6 4.93 27.54 -2.91
CA LEU A 6 5.24 27.64 -4.34
C LEU A 6 4.79 26.38 -5.11
N VAL A 7 5.01 25.20 -4.55
CA VAL A 7 4.55 23.93 -5.15
C VAL A 7 3.02 23.87 -5.17
N ILE A 8 2.33 24.33 -4.10
CA ILE A 8 0.87 24.41 -4.04
C ILE A 8 0.31 25.40 -5.08
N SER A 9 0.94 26.55 -5.26
CA SER A 9 0.50 27.54 -6.27
C SER A 9 0.73 27.06 -7.70
N PHE A 10 1.84 26.36 -7.96
CA PHE A 10 2.14 25.79 -9.27
C PHE A 10 1.23 24.61 -9.63
N THR A 11 0.91 23.74 -8.66
CA THR A 11 -0.07 22.66 -8.86
C THR A 11 -1.48 23.20 -9.06
N SER A 12 -1.89 24.24 -8.34
CA SER A 12 -3.21 24.87 -8.52
C SER A 12 -3.39 25.48 -9.91
N SER A 13 -2.34 26.07 -10.49
CA SER A 13 -2.36 26.58 -11.87
C SER A 13 -2.43 25.48 -12.93
N LEU A 14 -1.74 24.34 -12.73
CA LEU A 14 -1.82 23.21 -13.67
C LEU A 14 -3.18 22.51 -13.67
N VAL A 15 -3.88 22.46 -12.52
CA VAL A 15 -5.19 21.80 -12.40
C VAL A 15 -6.28 22.54 -13.18
N LEU A 16 -6.17 23.85 -13.35
CA LEU A 16 -7.17 24.67 -14.04
C LEU A 16 -7.08 24.64 -15.58
N THR A 17 -5.99 24.14 -16.16
CA THR A 17 -5.80 24.13 -17.63
C THR A 17 -5.93 22.74 -18.27
N GLY A 18 -6.12 21.69 -17.47
CA GLY A 18 -6.29 20.32 -17.97
C GLY A 18 -7.72 20.06 -18.42
N CYS A 19 -8.01 20.23 -19.71
CA CYS A 19 -9.21 19.64 -20.30
C CYS A 19 -9.01 18.12 -20.30
N VAL A 20 -9.50 17.44 -19.26
CA VAL A 20 -9.42 15.99 -19.15
C VAL A 20 -10.43 15.41 -20.13
N CYS A 21 -9.96 14.95 -21.29
CA CYS A 21 -10.80 14.24 -22.26
C CYS A 21 -11.31 12.94 -21.63
N LYS A 22 -12.61 12.89 -21.34
CA LYS A 22 -13.27 11.71 -20.79
C LYS A 22 -13.23 10.57 -21.82
N GLY A 23 -12.59 9.46 -21.47
CA GLY A 23 -12.58 8.21 -22.23
C GLY A 23 -13.95 7.55 -22.27
N THR A 24 -14.08 6.54 -23.13
CA THR A 24 -15.33 5.77 -23.32
C THR A 24 -15.55 4.70 -22.25
N ASN A 25 -14.51 4.31 -21.52
CA ASN A 25 -14.61 3.34 -20.44
C ASN A 25 -15.22 4.00 -19.19
N PRO A 26 -16.42 3.59 -18.73
CA PRO A 26 -17.06 4.19 -17.57
C PRO A 26 -16.29 3.95 -16.26
N VAL A 27 -15.52 2.85 -16.19
CA VAL A 27 -14.67 2.50 -15.03
C VAL A 27 -13.37 3.29 -15.03
N ASP A 28 -12.86 3.60 -16.22
CA ASP A 28 -11.63 4.38 -16.45
C ASP A 28 -11.88 5.58 -17.38
N PRO A 29 -12.59 6.62 -16.90
CA PRO A 29 -12.90 7.79 -17.71
C PRO A 29 -11.66 8.61 -18.06
N PHE A 30 -10.51 8.32 -17.46
CA PHE A 30 -9.27 9.06 -17.66
C PHE A 30 -8.20 8.22 -18.35
N GLU A 31 -8.59 7.15 -19.05
CA GLU A 31 -7.67 6.18 -19.65
C GLU A 31 -6.51 6.81 -20.46
N PRO A 32 -6.73 7.81 -21.34
CA PRO A 32 -5.62 8.41 -22.10
C PRO A 32 -4.58 9.12 -21.20
N PHE A 33 -5.04 9.73 -20.11
CA PHE A 33 -4.17 10.34 -19.11
C PHE A 33 -3.47 9.27 -18.27
N ASN A 34 -4.24 8.31 -17.76
CA ASN A 34 -3.76 7.23 -16.91
C ASN A 34 -2.69 6.39 -17.60
N ARG A 35 -2.84 6.09 -18.90
CA ARG A 35 -1.81 5.39 -19.69
C ARG A 35 -0.52 6.19 -19.84
N LYS A 36 -0.59 7.53 -19.96
CA LYS A 36 0.61 8.39 -20.02
C LYS A 36 1.33 8.42 -18.68
N VAL A 37 0.59 8.61 -17.59
CA VAL A 37 1.15 8.60 -16.23
C VAL A 37 1.71 7.22 -15.89
N TYR A 38 1.04 6.14 -16.31
CA TYR A 38 1.55 4.78 -16.17
C TYR A 38 2.93 4.64 -16.83
N LYS A 39 3.08 5.06 -18.09
CA LYS A 39 4.39 5.04 -18.78
C LYS A 39 5.45 5.84 -18.04
N PHE A 40 5.08 7.02 -17.53
CA PHE A 40 5.99 7.84 -16.72
C PHE A 40 6.41 7.11 -15.44
N ASN A 41 5.47 6.56 -14.67
CA ASN A 41 5.74 5.81 -13.44
C ASN A 41 6.60 4.57 -13.72
N THR A 42 6.35 3.84 -14.82
CA THR A 42 7.15 2.68 -15.22
C THR A 42 8.58 3.09 -15.59
N ALA A 43 8.76 4.19 -16.32
CA ALA A 43 10.09 4.71 -16.63
C ALA A 43 10.83 5.14 -15.36
N PHE A 44 10.15 5.84 -14.46
CA PHE A 44 10.69 6.26 -13.17
C PHE A 44 11.08 5.04 -12.30
N ASP A 45 10.22 4.03 -12.19
CA ASP A 45 10.49 2.80 -11.45
C ASP A 45 11.76 2.12 -11.97
N ASN A 46 11.85 1.89 -13.27
CA ASN A 46 12.98 1.20 -13.89
C ASN A 46 14.32 1.90 -13.67
N VAL A 47 14.32 3.24 -13.58
CA VAL A 47 15.54 4.04 -13.43
C VAL A 47 15.88 4.29 -11.96
N PHE A 48 14.89 4.58 -11.11
CA PHE A 48 15.13 5.13 -9.77
C PHE A 48 14.71 4.21 -8.62
N LEU A 49 13.71 3.34 -8.77
CA LEU A 49 13.21 2.51 -7.67
C LEU A 49 13.67 1.05 -7.76
N LYS A 50 13.59 0.46 -8.95
CA LYS A 50 13.91 -0.95 -9.19
C LYS A 50 15.39 -1.27 -8.95
N PRO A 51 16.39 -0.47 -9.37
CA PRO A 51 17.78 -0.75 -9.06
C PRO A 51 18.10 -0.80 -7.55
N PRO A 52 17.76 0.21 -6.72
CA PRO A 52 18.01 0.11 -5.28
C PRO A 52 17.17 -0.97 -4.61
N ALA A 53 15.94 -1.25 -5.08
CA ALA A 53 15.14 -2.37 -4.56
C ALA A 53 15.82 -3.74 -4.75
N LYS A 54 16.46 -3.97 -5.90
CA LYS A 54 17.25 -5.19 -6.14
C LYS A 54 18.46 -5.28 -5.21
N VAL A 55 19.17 -4.18 -5.02
CA VAL A 55 20.32 -4.12 -4.09
C VAL A 55 19.87 -4.36 -2.65
N TYR A 56 18.79 -3.71 -2.22
CA TYR A 56 18.19 -3.90 -0.90
C TYR A 56 17.81 -5.36 -0.66
N ARG A 57 17.15 -6.02 -1.62
CA ARG A 57 16.81 -7.45 -1.52
C ARG A 57 18.03 -8.37 -1.49
N ALA A 58 19.07 -8.03 -2.25
CA ALA A 58 20.29 -8.84 -2.35
C ALA A 58 21.19 -8.73 -1.11
N VAL A 59 21.27 -7.54 -0.50
CA VAL A 59 22.19 -7.26 0.60
C VAL A 59 21.54 -7.48 1.96
N ILE A 60 20.26 -7.14 2.11
CA ILE A 60 19.55 -7.18 3.39
C ILE A 60 18.82 -8.52 3.57
N PRO A 61 19.16 -9.30 4.62
CA PRO A 61 18.49 -10.57 4.89
C PRO A 61 16.99 -10.42 5.10
N ALA A 62 16.23 -11.45 4.71
CA ALA A 62 14.76 -11.45 4.80
C ALA A 62 14.22 -11.08 6.21
N PRO A 63 14.80 -11.54 7.34
CA PRO A 63 14.33 -11.15 8.67
C PRO A 63 14.42 -9.64 8.93
N VAL A 64 15.50 -8.99 8.45
CA VAL A 64 15.69 -7.55 8.62
C VAL A 64 14.71 -6.78 7.75
N ARG A 65 14.53 -7.20 6.48
CA ARG A 65 13.51 -6.59 5.59
C ARG A 65 12.11 -6.72 6.18
N LYS A 66 11.79 -7.88 6.75
CA LYS A 66 10.52 -8.10 7.46
C LYS A 66 10.35 -7.14 8.64
N SER A 67 11.41 -6.88 9.42
CA SER A 67 11.33 -5.90 10.51
C SER A 67 11.09 -4.47 10.02
N VAL A 68 11.73 -4.06 8.92
CA VAL A 68 11.48 -2.76 8.28
C VAL A 68 10.02 -2.65 7.83
N ASN A 69 9.50 -3.68 7.16
CA ASN A 69 8.10 -3.74 6.76
C ASN A 69 7.13 -3.70 7.97
N ASN A 70 7.42 -4.45 9.04
CA ASN A 70 6.61 -4.43 10.26
C ASN A 70 6.57 -3.03 10.89
N PHE A 71 7.70 -2.32 10.90
CA PHE A 71 7.77 -0.95 11.42
C PHE A 71 6.80 -0.02 10.67
N TYR A 72 6.82 -0.05 9.32
CA TYR A 72 5.88 0.76 8.53
C TYR A 72 4.43 0.31 8.71
N ASN A 73 4.17 -1.00 8.76
CA ASN A 73 2.84 -1.53 9.03
C ASN A 73 2.31 -1.11 10.41
N ASN A 74 3.19 -1.02 11.42
CA ASN A 74 2.83 -0.53 12.75
C ASN A 74 2.48 0.98 12.72
N LEU A 75 3.21 1.79 11.93
CA LEU A 75 2.84 3.21 11.74
C LEU A 75 1.49 3.36 11.03
N ASP A 76 1.19 2.48 10.08
CA ASP A 76 -0.09 2.49 9.35
C ASP A 76 -1.29 2.04 10.22
N LEU A 77 -1.06 1.52 11.43
CA LEU A 77 -2.14 1.27 12.40
C LEU A 77 -2.78 2.57 12.91
N ILE A 78 -2.04 3.69 12.94
CA ILE A 78 -2.57 4.99 13.40
C ILE A 78 -3.78 5.43 12.55
N PRO A 79 -3.64 5.60 11.22
CA PRO A 79 -4.80 5.92 10.39
C PRO A 79 -5.81 4.76 10.32
N THR A 80 -5.37 3.50 10.45
CA THR A 80 -6.29 2.33 10.46
C THR A 80 -7.29 2.43 11.62
N VAL A 81 -6.81 2.61 12.85
CA VAL A 81 -7.67 2.77 14.04
C VAL A 81 -8.62 3.96 13.87
N GLY A 82 -8.14 5.09 13.34
CA GLY A 82 -8.98 6.25 13.06
C GLY A 82 -10.12 5.92 12.11
N ASN A 83 -9.83 5.18 11.03
CA ASN A 83 -10.83 4.76 10.06
C ASN A 83 -11.78 3.69 10.61
N ASP A 84 -11.31 2.75 11.42
CA ASP A 84 -12.17 1.77 12.08
C ASP A 84 -13.23 2.44 12.97
N LEU A 85 -12.82 3.49 13.69
CA LEU A 85 -13.74 4.31 14.48
C LEU A 85 -14.75 5.04 13.59
N LEU A 86 -14.30 5.67 12.49
CA LEU A 86 -15.20 6.31 11.52
C LEU A 86 -16.15 5.32 10.86
N GLN A 87 -15.75 4.06 10.73
CA GLN A 87 -16.56 2.98 10.19
C GLN A 87 -17.44 2.30 11.23
N ALA A 88 -17.42 2.74 12.49
CA ALA A 88 -18.11 2.11 13.62
C ALA A 88 -17.71 0.64 13.85
N GLU A 89 -16.49 0.26 13.50
CA GLU A 89 -15.93 -1.08 13.68
C GLU A 89 -15.16 -1.19 15.00
N GLY A 90 -15.86 -1.01 16.13
CA GLY A 90 -15.24 -0.94 17.45
C GLY A 90 -14.36 -2.16 17.81
N LYS A 91 -14.71 -3.35 17.30
CA LYS A 91 -13.91 -4.56 17.48
C LYS A 91 -12.53 -4.44 16.82
N TRP A 92 -12.47 -3.91 15.60
CA TRP A 92 -11.21 -3.72 14.88
C TRP A 92 -10.41 -2.56 15.47
N ALA A 93 -11.06 -1.43 15.77
CA ALA A 93 -10.41 -0.30 16.42
C ALA A 93 -9.70 -0.69 17.72
N ILE A 94 -10.32 -1.51 18.57
CA ILE A 94 -9.72 -2.01 19.82
C ILE A 94 -8.55 -2.95 19.52
N ARG A 95 -8.72 -3.89 18.59
CA ARG A 95 -7.68 -4.86 18.23
C ARG A 95 -6.45 -4.18 17.66
N ASP A 96 -6.64 -3.24 16.74
CA ASP A 96 -5.54 -2.52 16.08
C ASP A 96 -4.85 -1.54 17.02
N SER A 97 -5.60 -0.94 17.95
CA SER A 97 -5.00 -0.19 19.06
C SER A 97 -4.09 -1.06 19.92
N TRP A 98 -4.54 -2.28 20.27
CA TRP A 98 -3.71 -3.23 21.01
C TRP A 98 -2.50 -3.70 20.20
N ARG A 99 -2.67 -3.97 18.90
CA ARG A 99 -1.55 -4.29 18.01
C ARG A 99 -0.51 -3.19 18.04
N PHE A 100 -0.93 -1.93 17.89
CA PHE A 100 -0.04 -0.78 17.92
C PHE A 100 0.70 -0.66 19.25
N ILE A 101 0.00 -0.79 20.38
CA ILE A 101 0.61 -0.70 21.72
C ILE A 101 1.62 -1.83 21.92
N ILE A 102 1.24 -3.08 21.63
CA ILE A 102 2.10 -4.25 21.84
C ILE A 102 3.33 -4.19 20.93
N ASN A 103 3.15 -3.92 19.64
CA ASN A 103 4.26 -3.86 18.69
C ASN A 103 5.17 -2.66 18.95
N SER A 104 4.63 -1.51 19.36
CA SER A 104 5.45 -0.35 19.70
C SER A 104 6.25 -0.54 20.99
N SER A 105 5.70 -1.24 21.98
CA SER A 105 6.35 -1.50 23.27
C SER A 105 7.24 -2.75 23.25
N LEU A 106 6.63 -3.94 23.15
CA LEU A 106 7.31 -5.23 23.18
C LEU A 106 7.98 -5.56 21.84
N GLY A 107 7.45 -5.02 20.74
CA GLY A 107 7.99 -5.21 19.39
C GLY A 107 9.07 -4.20 18.98
N VAL A 108 9.64 -3.45 19.93
CA VAL A 108 10.71 -2.46 19.70
C VAL A 108 10.31 -1.45 18.62
N GLY A 109 9.31 -0.62 18.90
CA GLY A 109 8.82 0.40 17.97
C GLY A 109 8.11 -0.15 16.74
N GLY A 110 7.73 -1.43 16.74
CA GLY A 110 7.03 -2.09 15.64
C GLY A 110 7.93 -2.94 14.74
N LEU A 111 9.22 -3.08 15.03
CA LEU A 111 10.13 -3.94 14.25
C LEU A 111 9.75 -5.43 14.34
N PHE A 112 9.09 -5.84 15.42
CA PHE A 112 8.61 -7.21 15.61
C PHE A 112 7.09 -7.22 15.81
N ASP A 113 6.37 -8.05 15.04
CA ASP A 113 4.92 -8.25 15.20
C ASP A 113 4.63 -9.24 16.34
N VAL A 114 4.83 -8.77 17.58
CA VAL A 114 4.56 -9.52 18.81
C VAL A 114 3.06 -9.71 19.02
N ALA A 115 2.24 -8.77 18.55
CA ALA A 115 0.80 -8.82 18.67
C ALA A 115 0.18 -10.05 17.97
N LYS A 116 0.82 -10.55 16.90
CA LYS A 116 0.39 -11.80 16.24
C LYS A 116 0.44 -13.00 17.20
N THR A 117 1.42 -13.08 18.09
CA THR A 117 1.53 -14.15 19.11
C THR A 117 0.39 -14.11 20.13
N PHE A 118 -0.24 -12.95 20.31
CA PHE A 118 -1.43 -12.77 21.15
C PHE A 118 -2.76 -12.99 20.41
N GLY A 119 -2.72 -13.54 19.18
CA GLY A 119 -3.93 -13.85 18.41
C GLY A 119 -4.64 -12.60 17.85
N LEU A 120 -3.92 -11.49 17.71
CA LEU A 120 -4.42 -10.28 17.06
C LEU A 120 -4.00 -10.32 15.59
N PRO A 121 -4.89 -10.67 14.64
CA PRO A 121 -4.53 -10.71 13.22
C PRO A 121 -4.26 -9.29 12.68
N PRO A 122 -3.38 -9.14 11.68
CA PRO A 122 -3.21 -7.87 10.99
C PRO A 122 -4.50 -7.44 10.30
N HIS A 123 -4.71 -6.14 10.29
CA HIS A 123 -5.84 -5.48 9.66
C HIS A 123 -5.37 -4.13 9.13
N SER A 124 -5.99 -3.65 8.06
CA SER A 124 -5.67 -2.36 7.46
C SER A 124 -6.94 -1.68 7.01
N ASN A 125 -7.02 -0.38 7.28
CA ASN A 125 -8.15 0.43 6.85
C ASN A 125 -7.67 1.81 6.40
N ASP A 126 -8.39 2.39 5.45
CA ASP A 126 -8.04 3.70 4.89
C ASP A 126 -9.28 4.55 4.67
N LEU A 127 -9.07 5.85 4.51
CA LEU A 127 -10.16 6.80 4.32
C LEU A 127 -10.96 6.53 3.03
N GLY A 128 -10.36 5.91 2.01
CA GLY A 128 -11.07 5.48 0.81
C GLY A 128 -12.10 4.39 1.12
N LEU A 129 -11.73 3.38 1.91
CA LEU A 129 -12.66 2.34 2.39
C LEU A 129 -13.73 2.93 3.30
N THR A 130 -13.36 3.89 4.16
CA THR A 130 -14.33 4.61 4.99
C THR A 130 -15.37 5.31 4.11
N LEU A 131 -14.95 6.10 3.13
CA LEU A 131 -15.87 6.76 2.21
C LEU A 131 -16.75 5.75 1.44
N ALA A 132 -16.18 4.60 1.07
CA ALA A 132 -16.94 3.52 0.43
C ALA A 132 -18.03 2.94 1.34
N LYS A 133 -17.72 2.73 2.62
CA LYS A 133 -18.68 2.26 3.63
C LYS A 133 -19.82 3.25 3.83
N TRP A 134 -19.52 4.54 3.72
CA TRP A 134 -20.48 5.64 3.85
C TRP A 134 -21.26 5.95 2.56
N GLY A 135 -21.02 5.20 1.48
CA GLY A 135 -21.87 5.20 0.28
C GLY A 135 -21.14 5.47 -1.03
N ASP A 136 -19.92 6.00 -1.01
CA ASP A 136 -19.12 6.25 -2.23
C ASP A 136 -18.43 4.97 -2.72
N LYS A 137 -19.22 3.97 -3.12
CA LYS A 137 -18.71 2.65 -3.52
C LYS A 137 -18.08 2.65 -4.91
N ASN A 138 -18.57 3.51 -5.81
CA ASN A 138 -18.16 3.57 -7.20
C ASN A 138 -17.32 4.82 -7.45
N SER A 139 -16.01 4.64 -7.57
CA SER A 139 -15.10 5.75 -7.83
C SER A 139 -14.31 5.53 -9.13
N PRO A 140 -14.19 6.55 -10.00
CA PRO A 140 -13.40 6.44 -11.23
C PRO A 140 -11.94 6.08 -10.97
N TYR A 141 -11.37 5.21 -11.81
CA TYR A 141 -9.96 4.87 -11.76
C TYR A 141 -9.06 6.04 -12.16
N LEU A 142 -7.96 6.22 -11.42
CA LEU A 142 -6.97 7.24 -11.67
C LEU A 142 -5.57 6.68 -11.39
N VAL A 143 -4.60 6.96 -12.27
CA VAL A 143 -3.18 6.72 -11.98
C VAL A 143 -2.56 8.03 -11.53
N ILE A 144 -2.01 8.02 -10.31
CA ILE A 144 -1.36 9.17 -9.72
C ILE A 144 0.14 9.12 -10.04
N PRO A 145 0.76 10.21 -10.51
CA PRO A 145 2.21 10.25 -10.71
C PRO A 145 2.96 9.84 -9.44
N LEU A 146 3.98 9.00 -9.59
CA LEU A 146 4.81 8.40 -8.53
C LEU A 146 4.10 7.43 -7.57
N LEU A 147 2.82 7.64 -7.24
CA LEU A 147 2.08 6.79 -6.31
C LEU A 147 1.48 5.54 -6.98
N GLY A 148 1.11 5.62 -8.26
CA GLY A 148 0.60 4.48 -9.03
C GLY A 148 -0.94 4.40 -9.08
N PRO A 149 -1.51 3.18 -9.19
CA PRO A 149 -2.94 2.97 -9.41
C PRO A 149 -3.77 3.40 -8.19
N SER A 150 -4.88 4.08 -8.42
CA SER A 150 -5.80 4.56 -7.39
C SER A 150 -7.23 4.75 -7.95
N THR A 151 -8.14 5.25 -7.13
CA THR A 151 -9.39 5.88 -7.57
C THR A 151 -9.42 7.34 -7.14
N LEU A 152 -10.34 8.16 -7.67
CA LEU A 152 -10.49 9.55 -7.18
C LEU A 152 -10.75 9.59 -5.67
N ARG A 153 -11.60 8.69 -5.16
CA ARG A 153 -11.92 8.55 -3.75
C ARG A 153 -10.71 8.13 -2.94
N ASP A 154 -10.03 7.06 -3.36
CA ASP A 154 -8.89 6.51 -2.62
C ASP A 154 -7.70 7.49 -2.64
N GLY A 155 -7.46 8.17 -3.75
CA GLY A 155 -6.40 9.17 -3.89
C GLY A 155 -6.63 10.42 -3.05
N ALA A 156 -7.87 10.95 -3.06
CA ALA A 156 -8.24 12.05 -2.17
C ALA A 156 -8.18 11.62 -0.71
N GLY A 157 -8.71 10.44 -0.39
CA GLY A 157 -8.67 9.85 0.95
C GLY A 157 -7.25 9.71 1.47
N TRP A 158 -6.34 9.21 0.64
CA TRP A 158 -4.91 9.10 0.98
C TRP A 158 -4.28 10.45 1.30
N LEU A 159 -4.55 11.50 0.51
CA LEU A 159 -4.01 12.86 0.75
C LEU A 159 -4.48 13.43 2.10
N PHE A 160 -5.79 13.34 2.39
CA PHE A 160 -6.33 13.80 3.66
C PHE A 160 -5.78 12.99 4.84
N GLN A 161 -5.73 11.67 4.69
CA GLN A 161 -5.18 10.77 5.70
C GLN A 161 -3.71 11.07 5.97
N PHE A 162 -2.90 11.29 4.92
CA PHE A 162 -1.51 11.67 5.06
C PHE A 162 -1.36 13.00 5.81
N ALA A 163 -2.16 14.01 5.49
CA ALA A 163 -2.08 15.31 6.17
C ALA A 163 -2.47 15.24 7.66
N LEU A 164 -3.41 14.37 8.03
CA LEU A 164 -3.95 14.29 9.39
C LEU A 164 -3.22 13.32 10.31
N TYR A 165 -2.81 12.16 9.78
CA TYR A 165 -2.30 11.05 10.60
C TYR A 165 -0.83 10.73 10.37
N SER A 166 -0.19 11.33 9.36
CA SER A 166 1.20 11.00 9.07
C SER A 166 2.13 11.50 10.18
N PRO A 167 2.98 10.64 10.75
CA PRO A 167 4.00 11.10 11.69
C PRO A 167 5.08 11.97 11.01
N TYR A 168 5.22 11.89 9.68
CA TYR A 168 6.24 12.62 8.93
C TYR A 168 6.09 14.14 9.04
N VAL A 169 4.87 14.66 9.23
CA VAL A 169 4.63 16.12 9.33
C VAL A 169 5.21 16.74 10.61
N TYR A 170 5.52 15.90 11.61
CA TYR A 170 6.12 16.33 12.88
C TYR A 170 7.65 16.25 12.89
N ILE A 171 8.27 15.70 11.84
CA ILE A 171 9.72 15.62 11.70
C ILE A 171 10.19 16.90 11.00
N HIS A 172 11.04 17.68 11.67
CA HIS A 172 11.55 18.95 11.13
C HIS A 172 12.73 18.80 10.16
N ASP A 173 13.40 17.65 10.16
CA ASP A 173 14.52 17.38 9.27
C ASP A 173 14.02 16.73 7.98
N ASP A 174 14.06 17.51 6.89
CA ASP A 174 13.66 17.07 5.56
C ASP A 174 14.48 15.85 5.09
N ALA A 175 15.77 15.77 5.43
CA ALA A 175 16.61 14.65 5.02
C ALA A 175 16.17 13.35 5.70
N VAL A 176 15.74 13.42 6.96
CA VAL A 176 15.18 12.27 7.69
C VAL A 176 13.86 11.82 7.05
N VAL A 177 12.96 12.76 6.75
CA VAL A 177 11.67 12.44 6.10
C VAL A 177 11.89 11.79 4.74
N TYR A 178 12.74 12.36 3.89
CA TYR A 178 13.02 11.79 2.57
C TYR A 178 13.70 10.42 2.66
N SER A 179 14.57 10.22 3.65
CA SER A 179 15.21 8.91 3.89
C SER A 179 14.19 7.85 4.30
N LEU A 180 13.25 8.19 5.20
CA LEU A 180 12.19 7.28 5.62
C LEU A 180 11.22 6.95 4.48
N LEU A 181 10.85 7.93 3.67
CA LEU A 181 10.00 7.70 2.51
C LEU A 181 10.73 6.85 1.46
N ALA A 182 11.98 7.18 1.13
CA ALA A 182 12.78 6.42 0.18
C ALA A 182 12.92 4.96 0.61
N LEU A 183 13.25 4.71 1.89
CA LEU A 183 13.34 3.36 2.43
C LEU A 183 12.00 2.62 2.32
N ARG A 184 10.88 3.28 2.64
CA ARG A 184 9.53 2.68 2.49
C ARG A 184 9.26 2.27 1.05
N TYR A 185 9.53 3.14 0.08
CA TYR A 185 9.31 2.84 -1.34
C TYR A 185 10.24 1.73 -1.85
N ILE A 186 11.50 1.74 -1.44
CA ILE A 186 12.48 0.69 -1.80
C ILE A 186 12.04 -0.65 -1.20
N ASP A 187 11.64 -0.68 0.07
CA ASP A 187 11.18 -1.89 0.74
C ASP A 187 9.93 -2.46 0.04
N LEU A 188 8.90 -1.63 -0.18
CA LEU A 188 7.69 -2.02 -0.92
C LEU A 188 8.02 -2.52 -2.33
N ARG A 189 8.87 -1.81 -3.07
CA ARG A 189 9.24 -2.22 -4.43
C ARG A 189 10.02 -3.54 -4.43
N SER A 190 10.84 -3.78 -3.41
CA SER A 190 11.59 -5.03 -3.27
C SER A 190 10.68 -6.26 -3.16
N GLN A 191 9.48 -6.09 -2.56
CA GLN A 191 8.48 -7.17 -2.41
C GLN A 191 7.79 -7.49 -3.73
N LEU A 192 7.72 -6.51 -4.63
CA LEU A 192 7.05 -6.65 -5.93
C LEU A 192 7.98 -7.13 -7.05
N LEU A 193 9.26 -7.40 -6.76
CA LEU A 193 10.23 -7.82 -7.78
C LEU A 193 9.88 -9.15 -8.43
N ASP A 194 9.26 -10.09 -7.71
CA ASP A 194 8.88 -11.41 -8.25
C ASP A 194 7.63 -11.33 -9.13
N THR A 195 6.73 -10.39 -8.82
CA THR A 195 5.52 -10.13 -9.58
C THR A 195 5.79 -9.48 -10.94
N ASP A 196 6.99 -8.94 -11.17
CA ASP A 196 7.38 -8.36 -12.46
C ASP A 196 7.20 -9.36 -13.61
N ARG A 197 7.45 -10.66 -13.38
CA ARG A 197 7.28 -11.71 -14.40
C ARG A 197 5.82 -11.81 -14.86
N ILE A 198 4.89 -11.76 -13.93
CA ILE A 198 3.45 -11.81 -14.21
C ILE A 198 3.03 -10.58 -15.02
N MET A 199 3.56 -9.40 -14.68
CA MET A 199 3.33 -8.18 -15.46
C MET A 199 3.93 -8.25 -16.86
N ASP A 200 5.10 -8.89 -17.02
CA ASP A 200 5.81 -8.97 -18.29
C ASP A 200 5.11 -9.89 -19.31
N GLU A 201 4.34 -10.86 -18.85
CA GLU A 201 3.54 -11.77 -19.67
C GLU A 201 2.18 -11.19 -20.12
N ALA A 202 1.72 -10.11 -19.48
CA ALA A 202 0.45 -9.47 -19.85
C ALA A 202 0.51 -8.76 -21.21
N LEU A 203 -0.50 -9.01 -22.06
CA LEU A 203 -0.65 -8.35 -23.37
C LEU A 203 -0.76 -6.82 -23.24
N ASP A 204 -1.52 -6.35 -22.25
CA ASP A 204 -1.62 -4.94 -21.88
C ASP A 204 -1.39 -4.77 -20.38
N LYS A 205 -0.14 -4.48 -20.01
CA LYS A 205 0.29 -4.31 -18.61
C LYS A 205 -0.50 -3.24 -17.86
N TYR A 206 -0.91 -2.18 -18.56
CA TYR A 206 -1.71 -1.12 -17.96
C TYR A 206 -3.09 -1.64 -17.55
N SER A 207 -3.81 -2.27 -18.49
CA SER A 207 -5.14 -2.80 -18.21
C SER A 207 -5.09 -3.88 -17.14
N PHE A 208 -4.08 -4.76 -17.19
CA PHE A 208 -3.87 -5.78 -16.15
C PHE A 208 -3.72 -5.16 -14.76
N MET A 209 -2.86 -4.13 -14.62
CA MET A 209 -2.65 -3.46 -13.34
C MET A 209 -3.90 -2.73 -12.85
N ARG A 210 -4.64 -2.07 -13.75
CA ARG A 210 -5.91 -1.42 -13.43
C ARG A 210 -6.92 -2.43 -12.89
N ASP A 211 -7.13 -3.51 -13.62
CA ASP A 211 -8.16 -4.49 -13.30
C ASP A 211 -7.82 -5.24 -12.01
N ALA A 212 -6.55 -5.59 -11.79
CA ALA A 212 -6.07 -6.16 -10.52
C ALA A 212 -6.28 -5.20 -9.33
N TYR A 213 -5.95 -3.91 -9.49
CA TYR A 213 -6.17 -2.91 -8.45
C TYR A 213 -7.66 -2.78 -8.11
N LEU A 214 -8.52 -2.65 -9.11
CA LEU A 214 -9.97 -2.50 -8.90
C LEU A 214 -10.59 -3.75 -8.30
N GLN A 215 -10.16 -4.94 -8.73
CA GLN A 215 -10.59 -6.21 -8.14
C GLN A 215 -10.23 -6.28 -6.66
N TYR A 216 -8.98 -5.94 -6.30
CA TYR A 216 -8.53 -5.91 -4.92
C TYR A 216 -9.33 -4.89 -4.09
N ARG A 217 -9.53 -3.66 -4.58
CA ARG A 217 -10.32 -2.66 -3.85
C ARG A 217 -11.79 -3.06 -3.71
N ASN A 218 -12.40 -3.62 -4.74
CA ASN A 218 -13.79 -4.11 -4.67
C ASN A 218 -13.92 -5.26 -3.66
N HIS A 219 -12.91 -6.12 -3.55
CA HIS A 219 -12.85 -7.17 -2.53
C HIS A 219 -12.86 -6.59 -1.11
N LEU A 220 -12.06 -5.55 -0.85
CA LEU A 220 -12.04 -4.85 0.44
C LEU A 220 -13.37 -4.15 0.76
N ILE A 221 -13.94 -3.44 -0.21
CA ILE A 221 -15.22 -2.72 -0.05
C ILE A 221 -16.39 -3.67 0.23
N ALA A 222 -16.32 -4.91 -0.28
CA ALA A 222 -17.30 -5.94 0.00
C ALA A 222 -17.27 -6.44 1.45
N GLY A 223 -16.31 -5.99 2.27
CA GLY A 223 -16.18 -6.37 3.68
C GLY A 223 -15.23 -7.55 3.92
N ASN A 224 -14.43 -7.92 2.92
CA ASN A 224 -13.38 -8.92 3.10
C ASN A 224 -12.10 -8.22 3.54
N HIS A 225 -11.57 -8.58 4.70
CA HIS A 225 -10.30 -8.03 5.19
C HIS A 225 -9.14 -8.77 4.53
N ALA A 226 -8.23 -8.04 3.86
CA ALA A 226 -7.01 -8.63 3.35
C ALA A 226 -5.97 -8.78 4.47
N ASP A 227 -5.28 -9.92 4.53
CA ASP A 227 -4.08 -10.07 5.34
C ASP A 227 -2.97 -9.22 4.69
N THR A 228 -2.65 -8.08 5.30
CA THR A 228 -1.55 -7.19 4.88
C THR A 228 -0.19 -7.64 5.38
N GLY A 229 -0.12 -8.80 6.05
CA GLY A 229 1.05 -9.41 6.64
C GLY A 229 2.02 -10.00 5.63
N ALA A 230 2.72 -9.12 4.90
CA ALA A 230 3.82 -9.39 3.96
C ALA A 230 3.43 -10.22 2.72
N LEU A 231 3.74 -9.68 1.53
CA LEU A 231 3.68 -10.45 0.27
C LEU A 231 4.76 -11.56 0.19
N TYR A 232 5.68 -11.60 1.16
CA TYR A 232 6.70 -12.63 1.24
C TYR A 232 6.14 -13.88 1.93
N VAL A 233 5.93 -14.93 1.15
CA VAL A 233 6.11 -16.28 1.66
C VAL A 233 7.62 -16.48 1.79
N ASP A 234 8.12 -16.78 2.98
CA ASP A 234 9.50 -17.25 3.14
C ASP A 234 9.59 -18.56 2.37
N ASP A 235 10.38 -18.62 1.28
CA ASP A 235 10.48 -19.80 0.40
C ASP A 235 10.69 -21.08 1.22
N LYS A 236 11.44 -21.01 2.34
CA LYS A 236 11.66 -22.16 3.23
C LYS A 236 10.43 -22.55 4.05
N LYS A 237 9.55 -21.60 4.39
CA LYS A 237 8.27 -21.88 5.02
C LYS A 237 7.21 -22.29 4.01
N ALA A 238 7.21 -21.72 2.80
CA ALA A 238 6.34 -22.13 1.70
C ALA A 238 6.54 -23.62 1.42
N ASP A 239 7.79 -24.05 1.30
CA ASP A 239 8.17 -25.44 1.06
C ASP A 239 7.82 -26.34 2.26
N GLN A 240 7.94 -25.84 3.49
CA GLN A 240 7.60 -26.59 4.71
C GLN A 240 6.09 -26.72 4.93
N GLU A 241 5.31 -25.67 4.65
CA GLU A 241 3.85 -25.65 4.75
C GLU A 241 3.23 -26.48 3.62
N ALA A 242 3.75 -26.38 2.39
CA ALA A 242 3.35 -27.24 1.27
C ALA A 242 3.73 -28.72 1.49
N ALA A 243 4.89 -29.00 2.09
CA ALA A 243 5.27 -30.37 2.47
C ALA A 243 4.44 -30.92 3.65
N ALA A 244 3.99 -30.07 4.56
CA ALA A 244 3.12 -30.46 5.67
C ALA A 244 1.69 -30.77 5.20
N GLU A 245 1.16 -30.01 4.24
CA GLU A 245 -0.15 -30.28 3.62
C GLU A 245 -0.13 -31.52 2.71
N ALA A 246 0.97 -31.77 1.99
CA ALA A 246 1.14 -32.98 1.17
C ALA A 246 1.37 -34.26 1.99
N GLY A 247 1.79 -34.13 3.26
CA GLY A 247 2.05 -35.25 4.16
C GLY A 247 0.81 -35.78 4.90
N SER A 248 -0.31 -35.06 4.89
CA SER A 248 -1.53 -35.47 5.60
C SER A 248 -2.50 -36.31 4.75
N ASP A 249 -2.20 -36.55 3.48
CA ASP A 249 -3.11 -37.22 2.53
C ASP A 249 -2.81 -38.72 2.31
N TYR A 250 -1.88 -39.30 3.09
CA TYR A 250 -1.70 -40.75 3.18
C TYR A 250 -2.36 -41.26 4.46
N VAL A 251 -3.66 -41.54 4.38
CA VAL A 251 -4.34 -42.45 5.29
C VAL A 251 -3.98 -43.86 4.84
N ASP A 252 -3.14 -44.56 5.61
CA ASP A 252 -2.90 -46.00 5.45
C ASP A 252 -4.25 -46.74 5.56
N GLU A 253 -4.61 -47.50 4.52
CA GLU A 253 -5.70 -48.50 4.55
C GLU A 253 -5.32 -49.74 5.39
#